data_AF-A0A3D8SE60-F1
#
_entry.id   AF-A0A3D8SE60-F1
#
_cell.length_a   1.000
_cell.length_b   1.000
_cell.length_c   1.000
_cell.angle_alpha   90.00
_cell.angle_beta   90.00
_cell.angle_gamma   90.00
#
_symmetry.space_group_name_H-M   'P 1'
#
loop_
_entity.id
_entity.type
_entity.pdbx_description
1 polymer ?
#
loop_
_entity_poly.entity_id
_entity_poly.type
_entity_poly.pdbx_seq_one_letter_code
_entity_poly.pdbx_strand_id
1 'polypeptide(L)'
;MHSTLVRAQNVFGFFTTVCFVVAGFIALSDFSWERKPSSTVSVKDVQVVRGRPHYYSTKKEEYAHIRFNLNTDLSSLFTWNTKQVFVYVSATWPSNSTGPRDNEAVIWDTIITSPSADHLQNIGPAAMKKLVKSAKGKSIDPSRGKLNLKNQKAKYQITSPTGKLAETDDVVLKVHYNVQPWVGMLTWTPQVDFGGWKTMKGGVSKAFTLPALKKKKEETKKKATS
;
A
#
# COMPACT_ATOMS: atom_id res chain seq x y z
N MET A 1 30.22 2.90 -48.32
CA MET A 1 28.94 2.47 -47.70
C MET A 1 29.11 1.95 -46.27
N HIS A 2 29.93 2.60 -45.44
CA HIS A 2 29.94 2.40 -43.98
C HIS A 2 30.21 3.75 -43.33
N SER A 3 29.17 4.57 -43.15
CA SER A 3 29.29 5.80 -42.38
C SER A 3 29.56 5.46 -40.91
N THR A 4 30.37 6.28 -40.23
CA THR A 4 30.60 6.17 -38.78
C THR A 4 29.29 6.13 -38.01
N LEU A 5 28.27 6.85 -38.48
CA LEU A 5 26.92 6.85 -37.93
C LEU A 5 26.25 5.47 -38.00
N VAL A 6 26.40 4.74 -39.11
CA VAL A 6 25.82 3.39 -39.28
C VAL A 6 26.49 2.38 -38.35
N ARG A 7 27.81 2.51 -38.15
CA ARG A 7 28.55 1.66 -37.20
C ARG A 7 28.12 1.94 -35.76
N ALA A 8 27.97 3.21 -35.38
CA ALA A 8 27.48 3.59 -34.05
C ALA A 8 26.06 3.08 -33.80
N GLN A 9 25.17 3.21 -34.78
CA GLN A 9 23.80 2.69 -34.69
C GLN A 9 23.77 1.17 -34.48
N ASN A 10 24.60 0.41 -35.19
CA ASN A 10 24.68 -1.04 -35.05
C ASN A 10 25.23 -1.45 -33.67
N VAL A 11 26.25 -0.75 -33.16
CA VAL A 11 26.81 -1.02 -31.82
C VAL A 11 25.78 -0.71 -30.73
N PHE A 12 25.06 0.41 -30.85
CA PHE A 12 24.00 0.77 -29.92
C PHE A 12 22.82 -0.21 -29.98
N GLY A 13 22.42 -0.64 -31.18
CA GLY A 13 21.39 -1.66 -31.39
C GLY A 13 21.79 -3.01 -30.77
N PHE A 14 23.05 -3.43 -30.94
CA PHE A 14 23.56 -4.65 -30.31
C PHE A 14 23.59 -4.52 -28.78
N PHE A 15 24.12 -3.41 -28.26
CA PHE A 15 24.18 -3.14 -26.82
C PHE A 15 22.78 -3.17 -26.19
N THR A 16 21.81 -2.47 -26.77
CA THR A 16 20.44 -2.45 -26.25
C THR A 16 19.80 -3.84 -26.30
N THR A 17 20.02 -4.60 -27.37
CA THR A 17 19.53 -6.00 -27.47
C THR A 17 20.08 -6.86 -26.34
N VAL A 18 21.39 -6.81 -26.09
CA VAL A 18 22.01 -7.53 -24.96
C VAL A 18 21.45 -7.07 -23.62
N CYS A 19 21.28 -5.76 -23.41
CA CYS A 19 20.66 -5.23 -22.19
C CYS A 19 19.23 -5.75 -21.98
N PHE A 20 18.41 -5.81 -23.03
CA PHE A 20 17.04 -6.33 -22.93
C PHE A 20 17.00 -7.83 -22.66
N VAL A 21 17.92 -8.62 -23.23
CA VAL A 21 18.03 -10.05 -22.93
C VAL A 21 18.40 -10.28 -21.47
N VAL A 22 19.40 -9.55 -20.96
CA VAL A 22 19.79 -9.62 -19.54
C VAL A 22 18.64 -9.15 -18.63
N ALA A 23 17.96 -8.07 -19.00
CA ALA A 23 16.77 -7.59 -18.29
C ALA A 23 15.65 -8.65 -18.26
N GLY A 24 15.47 -9.39 -19.35
CA GLY A 24 14.54 -10.51 -19.44
C GLY A 24 14.88 -11.62 -18.44
N PHE A 25 16.15 -12.02 -18.34
CA PHE A 25 16.58 -13.01 -17.35
C PHE A 25 16.40 -12.52 -15.91
N ILE A 26 16.68 -11.24 -15.65
CA ILE A 26 16.43 -10.61 -14.35
C ILE A 26 14.93 -10.68 -14.00
N ALA A 27 14.05 -10.33 -14.94
CA ALA A 27 12.61 -10.40 -14.72
C ALA A 27 12.13 -11.84 -14.47
N LEU A 28 12.66 -12.82 -15.22
CA LEU A 28 12.28 -14.23 -15.07
C LEU A 28 12.75 -14.85 -13.75
N SER A 29 13.90 -14.42 -13.23
CA SER A 29 14.46 -14.95 -11.98
C SER A 29 13.57 -14.70 -10.75
N ASP A 30 12.68 -13.70 -10.81
CA ASP A 30 11.76 -13.34 -9.73
C ASP A 30 10.68 -14.41 -9.49
N PHE A 31 10.35 -15.19 -10.52
CA PHE A 31 9.41 -16.32 -10.41
C PHE A 31 9.98 -17.51 -9.65
N SER A 32 11.31 -17.62 -9.55
CA SER A 32 11.98 -18.71 -8.83
C SER A 32 11.99 -18.50 -7.32
N TRP A 33 11.60 -17.32 -6.82
CA TRP A 33 11.58 -17.01 -5.39
C TRP A 33 10.22 -17.29 -4.76
N GLU A 34 10.22 -17.97 -3.61
CA GLU A 34 8.99 -18.25 -2.87
C GLU A 34 8.48 -17.00 -2.13
N ARG A 35 7.20 -16.67 -2.34
CA ARG A 35 6.52 -15.52 -1.70
C ARG A 35 5.45 -16.04 -0.75
N LYS A 36 5.65 -15.82 0.55
CA LYS A 36 4.75 -16.25 1.63
C LYS A 36 4.47 -15.07 2.57
N PRO A 37 3.70 -14.05 2.13
CA PRO A 37 3.36 -12.92 3.00
C PRO A 37 2.27 -13.32 4.01
N SER A 38 2.32 -12.72 5.19
CA SER A 38 1.35 -12.95 6.26
C SER A 38 0.87 -11.61 6.83
N SER A 39 -0.42 -11.48 7.11
CA SER A 39 -0.97 -10.25 7.68
C SER A 39 -2.09 -10.52 8.67
N THR A 40 -2.18 -9.67 9.69
CA THR A 40 -3.26 -9.65 10.66
C THR A 40 -3.66 -8.20 10.91
N VAL A 41 -4.91 -7.88 10.64
CA VAL A 41 -5.50 -6.55 10.84
C VAL A 41 -6.65 -6.65 11.85
N SER A 42 -6.67 -5.76 12.83
CA SER A 42 -7.75 -5.67 13.82
C SER A 42 -8.22 -4.23 13.99
N VAL A 43 -9.53 -4.05 14.09
CA VAL A 43 -10.15 -2.73 14.30
C VAL A 43 -10.09 -2.41 15.78
N LYS A 44 -9.76 -1.16 16.12
CA LYS A 44 -9.63 -0.70 17.51
C LYS A 44 -10.69 0.32 17.89
N ASP A 45 -10.88 1.34 17.07
CA ASP A 45 -11.85 2.41 17.33
C ASP A 45 -12.41 2.91 16.00
N VAL A 46 -13.71 3.21 15.99
CA VAL A 46 -14.44 3.63 14.81
C VAL A 46 -15.38 4.74 15.23
N GLN A 47 -15.37 5.85 14.50
CA GLN A 47 -16.22 7.00 14.80
C GLN A 47 -16.77 7.59 13.52
N VAL A 48 -18.07 7.83 13.46
CA VAL A 48 -18.71 8.49 12.32
C VAL A 48 -19.07 9.93 12.68
N VAL A 49 -18.66 10.86 11.84
CA VAL A 49 -18.85 12.30 12.01
C VAL A 49 -19.47 12.88 10.74
N ARG A 50 -20.49 13.73 10.90
CA ARG A 50 -21.08 14.46 9.77
C ARG A 50 -20.42 15.83 9.64
N GLY A 51 -19.87 16.13 8.47
CA GLY A 51 -19.07 17.34 8.26
C GLY A 51 -18.97 17.74 6.79
N ARG A 52 -18.06 18.69 6.50
CA ARG A 52 -17.63 18.99 5.13
C ARG A 52 -16.34 18.20 4.85
N PRO A 53 -16.24 17.45 3.73
CA PRO A 53 -15.06 16.63 3.41
C PRO A 53 -13.81 17.49 3.20
N HIS A 54 -14.03 18.59 2.50
CA HIS A 54 -13.04 19.54 2.09
C HIS A 54 -13.59 20.93 2.34
N TYR A 55 -12.72 21.90 2.63
CA TYR A 55 -13.12 23.25 3.02
C TYR A 55 -14.06 23.90 2.00
N TYR A 56 -13.85 23.62 0.71
CA TYR A 56 -14.62 24.14 -0.41
C TYR A 56 -15.84 23.29 -0.83
N SER A 57 -16.08 22.14 -0.18
CA SER A 57 -17.26 21.34 -0.51
C SER A 57 -18.51 21.92 0.14
N THR A 58 -19.53 22.18 -0.69
CA THR A 58 -20.83 22.69 -0.25
C THR A 58 -21.69 21.58 0.40
N LYS A 59 -21.43 20.31 0.04
CA LYS A 59 -22.18 19.15 0.52
C LYS A 59 -21.66 18.68 1.88
N LYS A 60 -22.59 18.44 2.81
CA LYS A 60 -22.30 17.82 4.11
C LYS A 60 -22.50 16.32 3.97
N GLU A 61 -21.45 15.55 4.24
CA GLU A 61 -21.49 14.08 4.15
C GLU A 61 -20.99 13.47 5.47
N GLU A 62 -21.14 12.16 5.59
CA GLU A 62 -20.73 11.38 6.75
C GLU A 62 -19.36 10.74 6.50
N TYR A 63 -18.42 11.01 7.40
CA TYR A 63 -17.04 10.49 7.37
C TYR A 63 -16.85 9.48 8.48
N ALA A 64 -16.23 8.35 8.18
CA ALA A 64 -15.75 7.44 9.22
C ALA A 64 -14.26 7.66 9.49
N HIS A 65 -13.93 7.84 10.77
CA HIS A 65 -12.59 7.77 11.31
C HIS A 65 -12.35 6.36 11.86
N ILE A 66 -11.50 5.60 11.18
CA ILE A 66 -11.14 4.24 11.56
C ILE A 66 -9.74 4.25 12.16
N ARG A 67 -9.58 3.58 13.30
CA ARG A 67 -8.29 3.23 13.89
C ARG A 67 -8.15 1.72 13.94
N PHE A 68 -6.99 1.23 13.55
CA PHE A 68 -6.72 -0.20 13.46
C PHE A 68 -5.32 -0.53 13.97
N ASN A 69 -5.11 -1.81 14.28
CA ASN A 69 -3.79 -2.39 14.47
C ASN A 69 -3.47 -3.25 13.25
N LEU A 70 -2.23 -3.17 12.77
CA LEU A 70 -1.74 -3.92 11.63
C LEU A 70 -0.44 -4.63 12.01
N ASN A 71 -0.43 -5.95 11.92
CA ASN A 71 0.78 -6.76 12.02
C ASN A 71 0.96 -7.51 10.72
N THR A 72 1.93 -7.11 9.91
CA THR A 72 2.15 -7.65 8.56
C THR A 72 3.61 -8.03 8.40
N ASP A 73 3.86 -9.24 7.92
CA ASP A 73 5.16 -9.72 7.48
C ASP A 73 5.17 -9.85 5.96
N LEU A 74 5.84 -8.91 5.31
CA LEU A 74 6.09 -8.86 3.86
C LEU A 74 7.56 -9.08 3.52
N SER A 75 8.37 -9.53 4.49
CA SER A 75 9.82 -9.71 4.28
C SER A 75 10.12 -10.66 3.11
N SER A 76 9.28 -11.67 2.89
CA SER A 76 9.41 -12.62 1.77
C SER A 76 9.20 -12.00 0.37
N LEU A 77 8.61 -10.80 0.28
CA LEU A 77 8.43 -10.07 -0.98
C LEU A 77 9.68 -9.29 -1.40
N PHE A 78 10.64 -9.13 -0.49
CA PHE A 78 11.88 -8.41 -0.77
C PHE A 78 12.95 -9.37 -1.30
N THR A 79 13.12 -9.36 -2.62
CA THR A 79 14.21 -10.03 -3.31
C THR A 79 15.24 -8.99 -3.76
N TRP A 80 16.30 -9.45 -4.42
CA TRP A 80 17.28 -8.56 -5.03
C TRP A 80 16.72 -7.72 -6.18
N ASN A 81 15.65 -8.19 -6.84
CA ASN A 81 14.96 -7.45 -7.91
C ASN A 81 13.84 -6.54 -7.38
N THR A 82 13.46 -6.63 -6.09
CA THR A 82 12.41 -5.77 -5.55
C THR A 82 12.92 -4.34 -5.31
N LYS A 83 12.33 -3.36 -5.99
CA LYS A 83 12.62 -1.94 -5.75
C LYS A 83 11.87 -1.43 -4.52
N GLN A 84 10.54 -1.62 -4.54
CA GLN A 84 9.65 -1.14 -3.48
C GLN A 84 8.37 -1.99 -3.41
N VAL A 85 7.80 -2.08 -2.22
CA VAL A 85 6.51 -2.70 -1.96
C VAL A 85 5.55 -1.61 -1.47
N PHE A 86 4.48 -1.40 -2.21
CA PHE A 86 3.37 -0.54 -1.80
C PHE A 86 2.38 -1.37 -1.00
N VAL A 87 2.09 -0.98 0.23
CA VAL A 87 1.16 -1.67 1.11
C VAL A 87 0.02 -0.73 1.43
N TYR A 88 -1.21 -1.20 1.34
CA TYR A 88 -2.37 -0.39 1.66
C TYR A 88 -3.44 -1.20 2.36
N VAL A 89 -4.25 -0.51 3.16
CA VAL A 89 -5.42 -1.06 3.82
C VAL A 89 -6.64 -0.41 3.22
N SER A 90 -7.56 -1.22 2.72
CA SER A 90 -8.86 -0.79 2.25
C SER A 90 -9.95 -1.18 3.24
N ALA A 91 -11.00 -0.37 3.30
CA ALA A 91 -12.26 -0.69 3.94
C ALA A 91 -13.24 -1.07 2.84
N THR A 92 -13.85 -2.25 2.97
CA THR A 92 -14.91 -2.73 2.09
C THR A 92 -16.23 -2.79 2.84
N TRP A 93 -17.30 -2.32 2.21
CA TRP A 93 -18.66 -2.36 2.78
C TRP A 93 -19.69 -2.67 1.69
N PRO A 94 -20.81 -3.31 2.04
CA PRO A 94 -21.83 -3.69 1.07
C PRO A 94 -22.40 -2.47 0.35
N SER A 95 -22.69 -2.62 -0.94
CA SER A 95 -23.41 -1.61 -1.71
C SER A 95 -24.92 -1.85 -1.61
N ASN A 96 -25.69 -0.77 -1.55
CA ASN A 96 -27.16 -0.83 -1.63
C ASN A 96 -27.68 -1.07 -3.07
N SER A 97 -26.79 -1.23 -4.05
CA SER A 97 -27.16 -1.57 -5.42
C SER A 97 -27.46 -3.06 -5.55
N THR A 98 -28.45 -3.43 -6.37
CA THR A 98 -28.85 -4.81 -6.71
C THR A 98 -27.79 -5.66 -7.44
N GLY A 99 -26.54 -5.21 -7.49
CA GLY A 99 -25.41 -5.92 -8.09
C GLY A 99 -24.45 -6.48 -7.03
N PRO A 100 -23.62 -7.48 -7.39
CA PRO A 100 -22.70 -8.17 -6.47
C PRO A 100 -21.43 -7.36 -6.18
N ARG A 101 -21.51 -6.03 -6.14
CA ARG A 101 -20.35 -5.15 -6.00
C ARG A 101 -20.34 -4.48 -4.63
N ASP A 102 -19.34 -4.82 -3.83
CA ASP A 102 -19.04 -4.08 -2.61
C ASP A 102 -18.36 -2.75 -2.95
N ASN A 103 -18.57 -1.76 -2.10
CA ASN A 103 -17.80 -0.53 -2.15
C ASN A 103 -16.44 -0.76 -1.46
N GLU A 104 -15.37 -0.22 -2.03
CA GLU A 104 -14.03 -0.32 -1.49
C GLU A 104 -13.35 1.05 -1.48
N ALA A 105 -12.74 1.43 -0.36
CA ALA A 105 -11.95 2.65 -0.26
C ALA A 105 -10.68 2.45 0.55
N VAL A 106 -9.56 3.02 0.08
CA VAL A 106 -8.27 2.96 0.75
C VAL A 106 -8.25 3.92 1.94
N ILE A 107 -7.95 3.42 3.13
CA ILE A 107 -7.89 4.21 4.37
C ILE A 107 -6.46 4.55 4.78
N TRP A 108 -5.48 3.73 4.36
CA TRP A 108 -4.09 3.88 4.74
C TRP A 108 -3.19 3.21 3.71
N ASP A 109 -2.02 3.78 3.49
CA ASP A 109 -0.99 3.28 2.60
C ASP A 109 0.40 3.48 3.21
N THR A 110 1.39 2.73 2.76
CA THR A 110 2.81 3.05 2.96
C THR A 110 3.65 2.44 1.85
N ILE A 111 4.78 3.05 1.56
CA ILE A 111 5.78 2.52 0.64
C ILE A 111 6.96 2.01 1.46
N ILE A 112 7.27 0.73 1.31
CA ILE A 112 8.46 0.11 1.88
C ILE A 112 9.48 -0.04 0.76
N THR A 113 10.55 0.75 0.80
CA THR A 113 11.65 0.71 -0.18
C THR A 113 12.68 -0.35 0.19
N SER A 114 13.30 -0.95 -0.82
CA SER A 114 14.51 -1.75 -0.64
C SER A 114 15.66 -0.87 -0.12
N PRO A 115 16.62 -1.43 0.63
CA PRO A 115 17.75 -0.65 1.17
C PRO A 115 18.55 0.11 0.09
N SER A 116 18.65 -0.44 -1.12
CA SER A 116 19.33 0.20 -2.25
C SER A 116 18.50 1.33 -2.89
N ALA A 117 17.18 1.33 -2.70
CA ALA A 117 16.25 2.34 -3.23
C ALA A 117 15.88 3.42 -2.21
N ASP A 118 16.33 3.31 -0.95
CA ASP A 118 15.90 4.21 0.12
C ASP A 118 16.51 5.61 -0.07
N HIS A 119 15.79 6.49 -0.77
CA HIS A 119 16.24 7.85 -1.09
C HIS A 119 16.28 8.77 0.14
N LEU A 120 15.99 8.26 1.35
CA LEU A 120 16.24 8.96 2.62
C LEU A 120 17.72 9.38 2.82
N GLN A 121 18.60 9.11 1.86
CA GLN A 121 19.84 9.82 1.61
C GLN A 121 19.64 11.26 1.09
N ASN A 122 19.06 12.15 1.91
CA ASN A 122 19.47 13.57 1.90
C ASN A 122 20.82 13.70 2.61
N ILE A 123 21.76 12.83 2.25
CA ILE A 123 22.98 12.55 2.97
C ILE A 123 24.11 12.91 2.03
N GLY A 124 24.96 13.84 2.48
CA GLY A 124 26.12 14.29 1.71
C GLY A 124 27.00 13.12 1.22
N PRO A 125 27.85 13.36 0.20
CA PRO A 125 28.57 12.32 -0.54
C PRO A 125 29.41 11.38 0.34
N ALA A 126 29.86 11.82 1.51
CA ALA A 126 30.60 11.01 2.47
C ALA A 126 29.75 9.89 3.12
N ALA A 127 28.50 10.18 3.47
CA ALA A 127 27.65 9.19 4.13
C ALA A 127 26.90 8.32 3.12
N MET A 128 26.73 8.77 1.86
CA MET A 128 26.42 7.89 0.73
C MET A 128 27.52 6.84 0.50
N LYS A 129 28.80 7.23 0.48
CA LYS A 129 29.92 6.26 0.39
C LYS A 129 29.93 5.26 1.55
N LYS A 130 29.61 5.71 2.77
CA LYS A 130 29.50 4.81 3.94
C LYS A 130 28.32 3.85 3.83
N LEU A 131 27.17 4.30 3.31
CA LEU A 131 25.99 3.46 3.10
C LEU A 131 26.21 2.43 1.98
N VAL A 132 26.81 2.83 0.86
CA VAL A 132 27.18 1.90 -0.22
C VAL A 132 28.20 0.87 0.26
N LYS A 133 29.21 1.28 1.02
CA LYS A 133 30.19 0.37 1.63
C LYS A 133 29.56 -0.55 2.68
N SER A 134 28.59 -0.06 3.44
CA SER A 134 27.91 -0.85 4.48
C SER A 134 26.83 -1.78 3.95
N ALA A 135 26.25 -1.49 2.78
CA ALA A 135 25.29 -2.34 2.08
C ALA A 135 25.97 -3.43 1.24
N LYS A 136 27.25 -3.27 0.88
CA LYS A 136 28.01 -4.27 0.13
C LYS A 136 28.11 -5.58 0.92
N GLY A 137 27.42 -6.62 0.44
CA GLY A 137 27.42 -7.96 1.03
C GLY A 137 26.44 -8.18 2.18
N LYS A 138 25.61 -7.19 2.55
CA LYS A 138 24.50 -7.41 3.49
C LYS A 138 23.27 -7.86 2.72
N SER A 139 22.72 -9.02 3.09
CA SER A 139 21.36 -9.39 2.70
C SER A 139 20.38 -8.33 3.22
N ILE A 140 19.25 -8.16 2.53
CA ILE A 140 18.16 -7.26 2.94
C ILE A 140 17.84 -7.54 4.42
N ASP A 141 17.82 -6.49 5.25
CA ASP A 141 17.56 -6.61 6.68
C ASP A 141 16.32 -7.48 6.93
N PRO A 142 16.41 -8.59 7.71
CA PRO A 142 15.29 -9.50 7.96
C PRO A 142 14.09 -8.86 8.66
N SER A 143 14.26 -7.66 9.21
CA SER A 143 13.18 -6.85 9.80
C SER A 143 12.44 -6.00 8.75
N ARG A 144 13.04 -5.77 7.57
CA ARG A 144 12.43 -4.98 6.49
C ARG A 144 11.22 -5.74 5.92
N GLY A 145 10.13 -5.00 5.71
CA GLY A 145 8.86 -5.60 5.32
C GLY A 145 8.00 -6.08 6.49
N LYS A 146 8.49 -6.03 7.74
CA LYS A 146 7.67 -6.26 8.93
C LYS A 146 7.08 -4.95 9.43
N LEU A 147 5.76 -4.85 9.43
CA LEU A 147 5.01 -3.69 9.92
C LEU A 147 4.25 -4.09 11.19
N ASN A 148 4.52 -3.38 12.29
CA ASN A 148 3.78 -3.53 13.54
C ASN A 148 3.21 -2.18 13.96
N LEU A 149 2.00 -1.88 13.51
CA LEU A 149 1.30 -0.63 13.79
C LEU A 149 0.24 -0.88 14.85
N LYS A 150 0.29 -0.10 15.93
CA LYS A 150 -0.70 -0.13 17.02
C LYS A 150 -1.48 1.17 17.02
N ASN A 151 -2.81 1.09 17.08
CA ASN A 151 -3.70 2.25 17.11
C ASN A 151 -3.43 3.23 15.96
N GLN A 152 -3.14 2.70 14.77
CA GLN A 152 -2.85 3.49 13.59
C GLN A 152 -4.09 4.26 13.18
N LYS A 153 -3.95 5.58 13.04
CA LYS A 153 -4.98 6.44 12.46
C LYS A 153 -4.98 6.27 10.93
N ALA A 154 -6.16 6.11 10.35
CA ALA A 154 -6.34 6.19 8.91
C ALA A 154 -5.80 7.52 8.36
N LYS A 155 -5.11 7.45 7.22
CA LYS A 155 -4.63 8.64 6.49
C LYS A 155 -5.79 9.31 5.76
N TYR A 156 -6.66 8.50 5.17
CA TYR A 156 -7.80 8.95 4.39
C TYR A 156 -9.10 8.67 5.14
N GLN A 157 -10.03 9.61 5.03
CA GLN A 157 -11.38 9.46 5.55
C GLN A 157 -12.24 8.83 4.47
N ILE A 158 -13.13 7.93 4.85
CA ILE A 158 -14.05 7.30 3.90
C ILE A 158 -15.41 7.98 3.94
N THR A 159 -16.01 8.10 2.77
CA THR A 159 -17.41 8.48 2.55
C THR A 159 -18.07 7.46 1.66
N SER A 160 -19.39 7.34 1.81
CA SER A 160 -20.20 6.59 0.86
C SER A 160 -20.61 7.47 -0.32
N PRO A 161 -20.70 6.93 -1.55
CA PRO A 161 -21.30 7.63 -2.70
C PRO A 161 -22.72 8.15 -2.43
N THR A 162 -23.47 7.51 -1.53
CA THR A 162 -24.82 7.95 -1.12
C THR A 162 -24.80 9.08 -0.09
N GLY A 163 -23.63 9.48 0.43
CA GLY A 163 -23.46 10.50 1.45
C GLY A 163 -23.82 10.07 2.88
N LYS A 164 -24.33 8.84 3.05
CA LYS A 164 -24.63 8.21 4.35
C LYS A 164 -23.73 7.01 4.57
N LEU A 165 -23.12 6.93 5.74
CA LEU A 165 -22.14 5.92 6.13
C LEU A 165 -22.33 5.45 7.59
N ALA A 166 -23.10 6.18 8.41
CA ALA A 166 -23.49 5.70 9.73
C ALA A 166 -24.36 4.44 9.61
N GLU A 167 -24.20 3.53 10.57
CA GLU A 167 -25.01 2.31 10.68
C GLU A 167 -24.83 1.34 9.50
N THR A 168 -23.74 1.47 8.73
CA THR A 168 -23.37 0.45 7.76
C THR A 168 -22.81 -0.78 8.46
N ASP A 169 -23.48 -1.91 8.27
CA ASP A 169 -23.05 -3.22 8.72
C ASP A 169 -22.03 -3.86 7.76
N ASP A 170 -21.40 -4.95 8.24
CA ASP A 170 -20.48 -5.79 7.46
C ASP A 170 -19.29 -5.05 6.84
N VAL A 171 -18.77 -4.03 7.52
CA VAL A 171 -17.53 -3.37 7.11
C VAL A 171 -16.34 -4.25 7.46
N VAL A 172 -15.44 -4.42 6.51
CA VAL A 172 -14.24 -5.27 6.64
C VAL A 172 -13.02 -4.49 6.19
N LEU A 173 -11.92 -4.61 6.93
CA LEU A 173 -10.62 -4.10 6.50
C LEU A 173 -9.85 -5.19 5.76
N LYS A 174 -9.31 -4.86 4.59
CA LYS A 174 -8.48 -5.75 3.78
C LYS A 174 -7.10 -5.13 3.59
N VAL A 175 -6.07 -5.94 3.73
CA VAL A 175 -4.68 -5.54 3.51
C VAL A 175 -4.28 -6.00 2.12
N HIS A 176 -3.69 -5.09 1.37
CA HIS A 176 -3.21 -5.32 0.03
C HIS A 176 -1.78 -4.84 -0.09
N TYR A 177 -1.07 -5.42 -1.05
CA TYR A 177 0.27 -5.01 -1.42
C TYR A 177 0.47 -5.14 -2.94
N ASN A 178 1.33 -4.26 -3.46
CA ASN A 178 1.86 -4.30 -4.82
C ASN A 178 3.39 -4.30 -4.76
N VAL A 179 4.03 -5.26 -5.42
CA VAL A 179 5.49 -5.38 -5.50
C VAL A 179 5.94 -4.79 -6.83
N GLN A 180 6.76 -3.74 -6.75
CA GLN A 180 7.40 -3.13 -7.90
C GLN A 180 8.86 -3.62 -8.00
N PRO A 181 9.20 -4.36 -9.07
CA PRO A 181 10.58 -4.75 -9.32
C PRO A 181 11.39 -3.60 -9.93
N TRP A 182 12.71 -3.74 -9.94
CA TRP A 182 13.62 -2.90 -10.72
C TRP A 182 13.43 -3.17 -12.22
N VAL A 183 13.30 -4.43 -12.58
CA VAL A 183 13.04 -4.88 -13.95
C VAL A 183 12.00 -5.99 -13.92
N GLY A 184 10.88 -5.81 -14.63
CA GLY A 184 9.81 -6.81 -14.72
C GLY A 184 8.42 -6.20 -14.55
N MET A 185 7.43 -7.07 -14.40
CA MET A 185 6.03 -6.67 -14.25
C MET A 185 5.71 -6.28 -12.80
N LEU A 186 4.84 -5.29 -12.62
CA LEU A 186 4.23 -5.03 -11.32
C LEU A 186 3.39 -6.25 -10.92
N THR A 187 3.51 -6.69 -9.68
CA THR A 187 2.70 -7.81 -9.17
C THR A 187 1.84 -7.33 -8.00
N TRP A 188 0.58 -7.74 -7.99
CA TRP A 188 -0.41 -7.37 -6.99
C TRP A 188 -0.62 -8.53 -6.01
N THR A 189 -1.41 -8.27 -4.96
CA THR A 189 -1.82 -9.32 -4.02
C THR A 189 -2.53 -10.44 -4.77
N PRO A 190 -1.94 -11.65 -4.84
CA PRO A 190 -2.54 -12.74 -5.58
C PRO A 190 -3.84 -13.17 -4.88
N GLN A 191 -4.88 -13.39 -5.69
CA GLN A 191 -6.16 -13.93 -5.22
C GLN A 191 -6.17 -15.47 -5.25
N VAL A 192 -5.26 -16.06 -6.01
CA VAL A 192 -5.11 -17.51 -6.19
C VAL A 192 -3.64 -17.86 -6.01
N ASP A 193 -3.37 -19.01 -5.41
CA ASP A 193 -2.02 -19.56 -5.29
C ASP A 193 -1.46 -19.90 -6.68
N PHE A 194 -0.26 -19.42 -7.01
CA PHE A 194 0.43 -19.73 -8.25
C PHE A 194 1.87 -20.17 -7.99
N GLY A 195 2.13 -21.48 -8.09
CA GLY A 195 3.45 -22.05 -7.84
C GLY A 195 4.01 -21.68 -6.47
N GLY A 196 5.20 -21.06 -6.46
CA GLY A 196 5.86 -20.55 -5.25
C GLY A 196 5.26 -19.24 -4.71
N TRP A 197 4.32 -18.61 -5.41
CA TRP A 197 3.64 -17.40 -4.98
C TRP A 197 2.33 -17.77 -4.30
N LYS A 198 2.31 -17.62 -2.98
CA LYS A 198 1.15 -17.94 -2.15
C LYS A 198 0.29 -16.70 -1.92
N THR A 199 -1.02 -16.93 -1.80
CA THR A 199 -1.97 -15.95 -1.28
C THR A 199 -1.52 -15.47 0.09
N MET A 200 -1.82 -14.21 0.41
CA MET A 200 -1.46 -13.65 1.71
C MET A 200 -2.24 -14.38 2.81
N LYS A 201 -1.53 -14.95 3.79
CA LYS A 201 -2.17 -15.60 4.92
C LYS A 201 -2.83 -14.55 5.81
N GLY A 202 -4.16 -14.54 5.83
CA GLY A 202 -4.94 -13.57 6.59
C GLY A 202 -5.13 -12.25 5.86
N GLY A 203 -4.91 -11.13 6.55
CA GLY A 203 -5.05 -9.78 6.00
C GLY A 203 -6.47 -9.28 5.82
N VAL A 204 -7.47 -9.99 6.36
CA VAL A 204 -8.86 -9.57 6.42
C VAL A 204 -9.26 -9.44 7.89
N SER A 205 -9.88 -8.32 8.27
CA SER A 205 -10.37 -8.14 9.65
C SER A 205 -11.67 -8.87 9.88
N LYS A 206 -12.06 -9.02 11.16
CA LYS A 206 -13.45 -9.32 11.49
C LYS A 206 -14.37 -8.22 10.96
N ALA A 207 -15.57 -8.61 10.52
CA ALA A 207 -16.61 -7.66 10.17
C ALA A 207 -16.99 -6.81 11.40
N PHE A 208 -17.26 -5.53 11.16
CA PHE A 208 -17.69 -4.59 12.19
C PHE A 208 -18.71 -3.60 11.63
N THR A 209 -19.54 -3.07 12.52
CA THR A 209 -20.55 -2.08 12.18
C THR A 209 -20.01 -0.66 12.41
N LEU A 210 -20.34 0.27 11.52
CA LEU A 210 -20.07 1.68 11.72
C LEU A 210 -21.07 2.26 12.72
N PRO A 211 -20.62 2.92 13.81
CA PRO A 211 -21.52 3.42 14.83
C PRO A 211 -22.39 4.57 14.29
N ALA A 212 -23.50 4.80 14.97
CA ALA A 212 -24.37 5.94 14.71
C ALA A 212 -23.60 7.27 14.84
N LEU A 213 -24.09 8.30 14.16
CA LEU A 213 -23.54 9.64 14.23
C LEU A 213 -23.44 10.12 15.67
N LYS A 214 -22.24 10.55 16.08
CA LYS A 214 -22.08 11.29 17.34
C LYS A 214 -22.95 12.54 17.27
N LYS A 215 -24.09 12.54 17.98
CA LYS A 215 -24.88 13.76 18.21
C LYS A 215 -23.93 14.78 18.84
N LYS A 216 -23.63 15.86 18.13
CA LYS A 216 -22.88 16.99 18.68
C LYS A 216 -23.72 17.48 19.87
N LYS A 217 -23.29 17.18 21.11
CA LYS A 217 -23.94 17.70 22.32
C LYS A 217 -24.04 19.22 22.14
N GLU A 218 -25.23 19.75 22.39
CA GLU A 218 -25.60 21.16 22.31
C GLU A 218 -24.51 22.11 22.88
N GLU A 219 -23.57 22.57 22.05
CA GLU A 219 -22.74 23.74 22.35
C GLU A 219 -23.56 25.05 22.25
N THR A 220 -24.86 24.96 21.95
CA THR A 220 -25.80 26.08 21.90
C THR A 220 -26.27 26.54 23.29
N LYS A 221 -25.98 25.82 24.39
CA LYS A 221 -26.45 26.20 25.75
C LYS A 221 -25.52 27.11 26.56
N LYS A 222 -24.35 27.54 26.05
CA LYS A 222 -23.43 28.44 26.76
C LYS A 222 -23.14 29.79 26.09
N LYS A 223 -23.73 30.08 24.93
CA LYS A 223 -23.68 31.43 24.32
C LYS A 223 -24.97 32.24 24.45
N ALA A 224 -25.95 31.73 25.20
CA ALA A 224 -27.21 32.44 25.52
C ALA A 224 -27.22 33.03 26.95
N THR A 225 -26.09 33.03 27.65
CA THR A 225 -25.92 33.63 28.97
C THR A 225 -24.51 34.22 29.10
N SER A 226 -24.27 35.32 28.38
CA SER A 226 -23.30 36.37 28.72
C SER A 226 -23.60 37.62 27.90
#